data_AF-A0A284R352-F1
#
_entry.id   AF-A0A284R352-F1
#
_cell.length_a   1.000
_cell.length_b   1.000
_cell.length_c   1.000
_cell.angle_alpha   90.00
_cell.angle_beta   90.00
_cell.angle_gamma   90.00
#
_symmetry.space_group_name_H-M   'P 1'
#
loop_
_entity.id
_entity.type
_entity.pdbx_description
1 polymer ?
#
loop_
_entity_poly.entity_id
_entity_poly.type
_entity_poly.pdbx_seq_one_letter_code
_entity_poly.pdbx_strand_id
1 'polypeptide(L)'
;MSTCLDEPIYLSEDEPVLRKLRNSFLKSESWPYITYYDSSAIKYCLHPEFWCFNAINEDGTTSIINDDIFKLVRLDTFFLTVEGFFTGQLADLSGRHPHRFSYIEPLWSLLRSDMDKLIPSAVESFVTWEDFPGETGTSVVYDMTDPELWEGFQSRWLTPSQGEGFGFVLRNYNRVSKVMALCNYQPRLQTLRLLDLPDELLDLNFHWADCAETARRLSATCYRMRDVSSVG
;
A
#
# COMPACT_ATOMS: atom_id res chain seq x y z
N MET A 1 -0.77 -15.11 -32.36
CA MET A 1 -2.00 -14.45 -31.87
C MET A 1 -1.54 -13.31 -30.98
N SER A 2 -1.63 -12.10 -31.51
CA SER A 2 -1.36 -10.85 -30.78
C SER A 2 -2.65 -10.44 -30.09
N THR A 3 -2.57 -10.12 -28.79
CA THR A 3 -3.37 -9.11 -28.04
C THR A 3 -3.22 -9.37 -26.54
N CYS A 4 -2.38 -8.59 -25.88
CA CYS A 4 -2.69 -7.96 -24.60
C CYS A 4 -1.53 -6.99 -24.32
N LEU A 5 -1.75 -5.70 -24.61
CA LEU A 5 -1.09 -4.68 -23.82
C LEU A 5 -1.75 -4.79 -22.45
N ASP A 6 -1.08 -5.51 -21.56
CA ASP A 6 -1.56 -5.94 -20.25
C ASP A 6 -2.02 -4.71 -19.44
N GLU A 7 -3.28 -4.71 -19.01
CA GLU A 7 -3.75 -3.68 -18.09
C GLU A 7 -2.89 -3.70 -16.80
N PRO A 8 -2.57 -2.54 -16.22
CA PRO A 8 -1.74 -2.49 -15.03
C PRO A 8 -2.40 -3.22 -13.86
N ILE A 9 -1.64 -4.09 -13.20
CA ILE A 9 -2.13 -4.94 -12.10
C ILE A 9 -2.80 -4.08 -11.02
N TYR A 10 -3.86 -4.58 -10.39
CA TYR A 10 -4.42 -3.97 -9.18
C TYR A 10 -3.78 -4.64 -7.95
N LEU A 11 -3.21 -3.84 -7.03
CA LEU A 11 -2.53 -4.32 -5.82
C LEU A 11 -3.40 -4.28 -4.57
N SER A 12 -4.60 -3.70 -4.68
CA SER A 12 -5.61 -3.75 -3.63
C SER A 12 -7.01 -3.85 -4.22
N GLU A 13 -7.93 -4.40 -3.42
CA GLU A 13 -9.35 -4.55 -3.75
C GLU A 13 -10.00 -3.18 -4.05
N ASP A 14 -9.55 -2.12 -3.38
CA ASP A 14 -10.09 -0.76 -3.50
C ASP A 14 -9.41 0.09 -4.58
N GLU A 15 -8.33 -0.41 -5.19
CA GLU A 15 -7.57 0.36 -6.18
C GLU A 15 -8.40 0.84 -7.39
N PRO A 16 -9.37 0.07 -7.94
CA PRO A 16 -10.25 0.57 -9.00
C PRO A 16 -11.05 1.82 -8.60
N VAL A 17 -11.39 1.96 -7.31
CA VAL A 17 -12.06 3.14 -6.76
C VAL A 17 -11.04 4.25 -6.55
N LEU A 18 -9.88 3.95 -5.95
CA LEU A 18 -8.81 4.93 -5.72
C LEU A 18 -8.36 5.61 -7.00
N ARG A 19 -8.20 4.86 -8.10
CA ARG A 19 -7.82 5.43 -9.40
C ARG A 19 -8.84 6.47 -9.89
N LYS A 20 -10.12 6.36 -9.54
CA LYS A 20 -11.20 7.27 -9.97
C LYS A 20 -11.39 8.48 -9.04
N LEU A 21 -10.71 8.52 -7.90
CA LEU A 21 -10.90 9.58 -6.91
C LEU A 21 -9.87 10.71 -7.11
N ARG A 22 -10.35 11.89 -7.51
CA ARG A 22 -9.52 13.09 -7.73
C ARG A 22 -8.79 13.57 -6.46
N ASN A 23 -9.35 13.28 -5.29
CA ASN A 23 -8.93 13.81 -3.99
C ASN A 23 -8.73 12.68 -2.95
N SER A 24 -8.27 11.49 -3.34
CA SER A 24 -8.25 10.32 -2.43
C SER A 24 -7.46 10.54 -1.13
N PHE A 25 -6.49 11.46 -1.12
CA PHE A 25 -5.66 11.76 0.06
C PHE A 25 -6.29 12.75 1.06
N LEU A 26 -7.32 13.50 0.65
CA LEU A 26 -7.71 14.77 1.29
C LEU A 26 -8.80 14.68 2.37
N LYS A 27 -9.15 13.48 2.87
CA LYS A 27 -10.25 13.37 3.86
C LYS A 27 -9.96 12.60 5.14
N SER A 28 -8.75 12.08 5.33
CA SER A 28 -8.41 11.39 6.59
C SER A 28 -7.59 12.29 7.51
N GLU A 29 -8.20 13.36 8.03
CA GLU A 29 -7.64 14.13 9.17
C GLU A 29 -7.67 13.34 10.49
N SER A 30 -8.24 12.12 10.50
CA SER A 30 -8.51 11.38 11.72
C SER A 30 -7.65 10.12 11.83
N TRP A 31 -6.79 10.08 12.84
CA TRP A 31 -6.23 8.84 13.37
C TRP A 31 -7.33 8.04 14.12
N PRO A 32 -7.35 6.69 14.04
CA PRO A 32 -6.47 5.84 13.24
C PRO A 32 -6.81 5.90 11.75
N TYR A 33 -5.78 5.74 10.90
CA TYR A 33 -5.93 5.65 9.45
C TYR A 33 -6.78 4.44 9.08
N ILE A 34 -7.70 4.62 8.13
CA ILE A 34 -8.63 3.55 7.73
C ILE A 34 -7.89 2.50 6.90
N THR A 35 -6.91 2.93 6.08
CA THR A 35 -6.14 2.06 5.18
C THR A 35 -4.63 2.31 5.23
N TYR A 36 -3.82 1.31 4.85
CA TYR A 36 -2.37 1.50 4.66
C TYR A 36 -2.07 2.56 3.61
N TYR A 37 -2.98 2.71 2.64
CA TYR A 37 -2.91 3.73 1.61
C TYR A 37 -2.90 5.14 2.21
N ASP A 38 -3.74 5.42 3.20
CA ASP A 38 -3.76 6.72 3.89
C ASP A 38 -2.45 6.98 4.66
N SER A 39 -1.91 5.94 5.32
CA SER A 39 -0.65 6.05 6.07
C SER A 39 0.56 6.27 5.17
N SER A 40 0.65 5.54 4.05
CA SER A 40 1.72 5.70 3.06
C SER A 40 1.56 7.02 2.31
N ALA A 41 0.33 7.46 2.03
CA ALA A 41 0.07 8.76 1.42
C ALA A 41 0.70 9.90 2.22
N ILE A 42 0.50 9.95 3.53
CA ILE A 42 1.05 11.01 4.39
C ILE A 42 2.58 10.96 4.44
N LYS A 43 3.16 9.75 4.45
CA LYS A 43 4.62 9.56 4.42
C LYS A 43 5.27 10.18 3.17
N TYR A 44 4.60 10.09 2.02
CA TYR A 44 5.13 10.59 0.74
C TYR A 44 4.61 11.98 0.34
N CYS A 45 3.48 12.41 0.90
CA CYS A 45 2.91 13.75 0.72
C CYS A 45 3.12 14.59 1.97
N LEU A 46 4.24 15.32 2.05
CA LEU A 46 4.55 16.24 3.16
C LEU A 46 3.54 17.40 3.29
N HIS A 47 2.84 17.74 2.20
CA HIS A 47 1.82 18.79 2.13
C HIS A 47 0.56 18.30 1.41
N PRO A 48 -0.24 17.42 2.05
CA PRO A 48 -1.43 16.83 1.44
C PRO A 48 -2.46 17.88 1.03
N GLU A 49 -2.54 19.03 1.72
CA GLU A 49 -3.44 20.16 1.43
C GLU A 49 -3.20 20.83 0.08
N PHE A 50 -2.01 20.68 -0.50
CA PHE A 50 -1.66 21.23 -1.81
C PHE A 50 -1.58 20.16 -2.91
N TRP A 51 -1.78 18.88 -2.55
CA TRP A 51 -1.66 17.78 -3.50
C TRP A 51 -3.00 17.46 -4.17
N CYS A 52 -3.14 17.89 -5.42
CA CYS A 52 -4.19 17.44 -6.32
C CYS A 52 -3.56 16.53 -7.38
N PHE A 53 -4.10 15.34 -7.59
CA PHE A 53 -3.67 14.56 -8.76
C PHE A 53 -3.97 15.34 -10.04
N ASN A 54 -3.03 15.31 -10.98
CA ASN A 54 -3.13 16.01 -12.26
C ASN A 54 -4.24 15.41 -13.13
N ALA A 55 -5.49 15.86 -12.93
CA ALA A 55 -6.70 15.59 -13.73
C ALA A 55 -7.19 14.13 -13.85
N ILE A 56 -8.51 13.94 -13.78
CA ILE A 56 -9.17 12.76 -14.37
C ILE A 56 -9.51 13.23 -15.79
N ASN A 57 -9.06 12.52 -16.83
CA ASN A 57 -9.44 12.88 -18.19
C ASN A 57 -10.96 12.70 -18.34
N GLU A 58 -11.60 13.52 -19.18
CA GLU A 58 -13.06 13.50 -19.39
C GLU A 58 -13.59 12.15 -19.90
N ASP A 59 -12.71 11.29 -20.45
CA ASP A 59 -13.00 9.94 -20.94
C ASP A 59 -12.94 8.85 -19.86
N GLY A 60 -12.60 9.19 -18.62
CA GLY A 60 -12.46 8.24 -17.51
C GLY A 60 -11.10 7.51 -17.47
N THR A 61 -10.15 7.82 -18.36
CA THR A 61 -8.74 7.44 -18.16
C THR A 61 -8.14 8.32 -17.06
N THR A 62 -7.56 7.67 -16.07
CA THR A 62 -7.15 8.34 -14.83
C THR A 62 -5.66 8.67 -14.91
N SER A 63 -5.32 9.95 -15.08
CA SER A 63 -3.93 10.45 -15.10
C SER A 63 -3.16 10.13 -13.81
N ILE A 64 -3.87 9.77 -12.74
CA ILE A 64 -3.30 9.30 -11.48
C ILE A 64 -2.30 8.15 -11.67
N ILE A 65 -2.49 7.29 -12.67
CA ILE A 65 -1.55 6.18 -12.94
C ILE A 65 -0.20 6.70 -13.45
N ASN A 66 -0.16 7.94 -13.97
CA ASN A 66 1.07 8.61 -14.39
C ASN A 66 1.73 9.39 -13.25
N ASP A 67 1.05 9.56 -12.12
CA ASP A 67 1.56 10.27 -10.94
C ASP A 67 2.56 9.38 -10.18
N ASP A 68 3.81 9.81 -10.06
CA ASP A 68 4.85 9.02 -9.43
C ASP A 68 4.65 8.86 -7.91
N ILE A 69 3.94 9.78 -7.23
CA ILE A 69 3.58 9.62 -5.83
C ILE A 69 2.49 8.57 -5.68
N PHE A 70 1.46 8.58 -6.52
CA PHE A 70 0.46 7.51 -6.53
C PHE A 70 1.12 6.13 -6.67
N LYS A 71 2.04 6.00 -7.63
CA LYS A 71 2.82 4.77 -7.85
C LYS A 71 3.61 4.34 -6.61
N LEU A 72 4.29 5.29 -5.94
CA LEU A 72 5.03 5.05 -4.69
C LEU A 72 4.09 4.57 -3.57
N VAL A 73 3.02 5.33 -3.30
CA VAL A 73 2.06 5.04 -2.23
C VAL A 73 1.41 3.68 -2.44
N ARG A 74 0.98 3.39 -3.68
CA ARG A 74 0.36 2.12 -4.05
C ARG A 74 1.29 0.94 -3.80
N LEU A 75 2.55 1.02 -4.25
CA LEU A 75 3.53 -0.05 -4.03
C LEU A 75 3.91 -0.20 -2.57
N ASP A 76 4.15 0.90 -1.83
CA ASP A 76 4.46 0.86 -0.40
C ASP A 76 3.33 0.20 0.39
N THR A 77 2.08 0.58 0.09
CA THR A 77 0.86 0.00 0.66
C THR A 77 0.80 -1.51 0.42
N PHE A 78 1.09 -1.95 -0.80
CA PHE A 78 1.14 -3.37 -1.14
C PHE A 78 2.18 -4.12 -0.29
N PHE A 79 3.42 -3.61 -0.22
CA PHE A 79 4.47 -4.23 0.58
C PHE A 79 4.13 -4.28 2.08
N LEU A 80 3.60 -3.19 2.63
CA LEU A 80 3.15 -3.13 4.03
C LEU A 80 1.98 -4.09 4.31
N THR A 81 1.06 -4.24 3.36
CA THR A 81 -0.05 -5.19 3.46
C THR A 81 0.47 -6.62 3.52
N VAL A 82 1.36 -7.01 2.61
CA VAL A 82 1.98 -8.34 2.60
C VAL A 82 2.72 -8.59 3.91
N GLU A 83 3.60 -7.67 4.32
CA GLU A 83 4.33 -7.77 5.59
C GLU A 83 3.40 -7.95 6.78
N GLY A 84 2.33 -7.15 6.85
CA GLY A 84 1.39 -7.16 7.97
C GLY A 84 0.63 -8.48 8.13
N PHE A 85 0.40 -9.21 7.03
CA PHE A 85 -0.10 -10.58 7.11
C PHE A 85 0.87 -11.52 7.82
N PHE A 86 2.19 -11.35 7.70
CA PHE A 86 3.18 -12.22 8.37
C PHE A 86 3.54 -11.77 9.78
N THR A 87 3.66 -10.47 10.03
CA THR A 87 3.94 -9.94 11.37
C THR A 87 2.73 -10.05 12.30
N GLY A 88 1.52 -10.06 11.74
CA GLY A 88 0.28 -9.98 12.52
C GLY A 88 -0.01 -8.56 12.98
N GLN A 89 0.53 -7.55 12.29
CA GLN A 89 0.27 -6.14 12.52
C GLN A 89 -0.22 -5.54 11.20
N LEU A 90 -1.49 -5.17 11.14
CA LEU A 90 -2.00 -4.31 10.06
C LEU A 90 -2.34 -2.96 10.67
N ALA A 91 -1.91 -1.89 10.01
CA ALA A 91 -2.27 -0.52 10.37
C ALA A 91 -3.65 -0.12 9.81
N ASP A 92 -4.24 -0.93 8.93
CA ASP A 92 -5.58 -0.72 8.40
C ASP A 92 -6.67 -1.49 9.13
N LEU A 93 -7.87 -0.91 9.14
CA LEU A 93 -9.06 -1.50 9.76
C LEU A 93 -9.69 -2.61 8.91
N SER A 94 -9.18 -2.87 7.71
CA SER A 94 -9.67 -3.94 6.82
C SER A 94 -9.28 -5.34 7.29
N GLY A 95 -8.36 -5.45 8.26
CA GLY A 95 -8.07 -6.69 8.97
C GLY A 95 -7.34 -7.75 8.14
N ARG A 96 -6.95 -8.85 8.81
CA ARG A 96 -6.19 -9.97 8.20
C ARG A 96 -7.11 -11.11 7.78
N HIS A 97 -8.15 -10.79 7.02
CA HIS A 97 -9.14 -11.79 6.61
C HIS A 97 -8.58 -12.77 5.57
N PRO A 98 -8.96 -14.07 5.63
CA PRO A 98 -8.53 -15.07 4.66
C PRO A 98 -8.84 -14.70 3.20
N HIS A 99 -10.00 -14.10 2.95
CA HIS A 99 -10.38 -13.63 1.61
C HIS A 99 -9.37 -12.63 1.05
N ARG A 100 -9.01 -11.62 1.84
CA ARG A 100 -8.04 -10.60 1.44
C ARG A 100 -6.65 -11.21 1.21
N PHE A 101 -6.25 -12.17 2.04
CA PHE A 101 -4.99 -12.88 1.81
C PHE A 101 -5.00 -13.67 0.49
N SER A 102 -6.11 -14.32 0.16
CA SER A 102 -6.26 -15.06 -1.11
C SER A 102 -6.15 -14.18 -2.37
N TYR A 103 -6.42 -12.88 -2.23
CA TYR A 103 -6.18 -11.89 -3.27
C TYR A 103 -4.70 -11.48 -3.36
N ILE A 104 -4.05 -11.25 -2.21
CA ILE A 104 -2.69 -10.71 -2.12
C ILE A 104 -1.60 -11.76 -2.41
N GLU A 105 -1.79 -13.01 -1.98
CA GLU A 105 -0.79 -14.08 -2.11
C GLU A 105 -0.38 -14.37 -3.56
N PRO A 106 -1.31 -14.50 -4.54
CA PRO A 106 -0.96 -14.67 -5.94
C PRO A 106 -0.16 -13.49 -6.51
N LEU A 107 -0.52 -12.25 -6.11
CA LEU A 107 0.19 -11.04 -6.55
C LEU A 107 1.62 -11.01 -6.03
N TRP A 108 1.82 -11.38 -4.77
CA TRP A 108 3.17 -11.48 -4.21
C TRP A 108 4.00 -12.57 -4.91
N SER A 109 3.39 -13.71 -5.22
CA SER A 109 4.06 -14.79 -5.97
C SER A 109 4.45 -14.36 -7.38
N LEU A 110 3.59 -13.59 -8.04
CA LEU A 110 3.88 -13.00 -9.35
C LEU A 110 5.02 -11.98 -9.27
N LEU A 111 4.99 -11.08 -8.27
CA LEU A 111 6.06 -10.12 -8.04
C LEU A 111 7.39 -10.82 -7.83
N ARG A 112 7.43 -11.86 -7.00
CA ARG A 112 8.64 -12.68 -6.79
C ARG A 112 9.18 -13.22 -8.10
N SER A 113 8.32 -13.83 -8.93
CA SER A 113 8.75 -14.36 -10.22
C SER A 113 9.31 -13.30 -11.17
N ASP A 114 8.78 -12.09 -11.14
CA ASP A 114 9.28 -10.98 -11.95
C ASP A 114 10.60 -10.43 -11.36
N MET A 115 10.70 -10.32 -10.04
CA MET A 115 11.92 -9.90 -9.34
C MET A 115 13.08 -10.88 -9.55
N ASP A 116 12.82 -12.19 -9.56
CA ASP A 116 13.84 -13.21 -9.81
C ASP A 116 14.48 -13.07 -11.21
N LYS A 117 13.74 -12.51 -12.18
CA LYS A 117 14.26 -12.19 -13.53
C LYS A 117 14.98 -10.84 -13.56
N LEU A 118 14.51 -9.88 -12.79
CA LEU A 118 14.95 -8.48 -12.84
C LEU A 118 16.19 -8.21 -11.97
N ILE A 119 16.34 -8.89 -10.83
CA ILE A 119 17.49 -8.72 -9.94
C ILE A 119 18.83 -9.03 -10.63
N PRO A 120 18.97 -10.13 -11.41
CA PRO A 120 20.23 -10.43 -12.09
C PRO A 120 20.64 -9.39 -13.14
N SER A 121 19.71 -8.60 -13.67
CA SER A 121 19.99 -7.52 -14.63
C SER A 121 20.34 -6.19 -13.98
N ALA A 122 20.25 -6.07 -12.65
CA ALA A 122 20.55 -4.83 -11.95
C ALA A 122 22.04 -4.75 -11.56
N VAL A 123 22.66 -3.61 -11.85
CA VAL A 123 24.05 -3.28 -11.49
C VAL A 123 24.03 -2.09 -10.55
N GLU A 124 24.68 -2.23 -9.40
CA GLU A 124 24.84 -1.11 -8.47
C GLU A 124 25.80 -0.07 -9.03
N SER A 125 25.35 1.18 -9.03
CA SER A 125 26.16 2.36 -9.30
C SER A 125 26.09 3.33 -8.12
N PHE A 126 27.13 4.14 -7.96
CA PHE A 126 27.22 5.10 -6.86
C PHE A 126 27.14 6.50 -7.45
N VAL A 127 26.11 7.25 -7.04
CA VAL A 127 25.97 8.65 -7.41
C VAL A 127 26.40 9.50 -6.23
N THR A 128 27.47 10.26 -6.43
CA THR A 128 27.96 11.24 -5.46
C THR A 128 27.30 12.58 -5.74
N TRP A 129 26.80 13.24 -4.70
CA TRP A 129 26.22 14.57 -4.78
C TRP A 129 26.78 15.44 -3.65
N GLU A 130 26.71 16.76 -3.80
CA GLU A 130 27.13 17.72 -2.77
C GLU A 130 25.89 18.51 -2.29
N ASP A 131 25.47 18.31 -1.04
CA ASP A 131 24.36 19.08 -0.44
C ASP A 131 24.84 20.49 -0.06
N PHE A 132 26.08 20.59 0.43
CA PHE A 132 26.74 21.82 0.81
C PHE A 132 28.22 21.78 0.37
N PRO A 133 28.87 22.94 0.17
CA PRO A 133 30.28 22.98 -0.22
C PRO A 133 31.16 22.18 0.76
N GLY A 134 31.71 21.05 0.30
CA GLY A 134 32.57 20.17 1.09
C GLY A 134 31.86 19.01 1.80
N GLU A 135 30.52 18.93 1.76
CA GLU A 135 29.74 17.78 2.24
C GLU A 135 29.24 16.96 1.05
N THR A 136 29.89 15.82 0.81
CA THR A 136 29.50 14.88 -0.24
C THR A 136 28.63 13.76 0.34
N GLY A 137 27.44 13.59 -0.22
CA GLY A 137 26.60 12.42 -0.03
C GLY A 137 26.88 11.39 -1.12
N THR A 138 26.69 10.11 -0.81
CA THR A 138 26.73 9.04 -1.82
C THR A 138 25.44 8.23 -1.71
N SER A 139 24.75 8.08 -2.83
CA SER A 139 23.55 7.25 -2.95
C SER A 139 23.83 6.07 -3.86
N VAL A 140 23.31 4.89 -3.49
CA VAL A 140 23.32 3.72 -4.36
C VAL A 140 22.15 3.85 -5.35
N VAL A 141 22.46 3.76 -6.63
CA VAL A 141 21.51 3.70 -7.73
C VAL A 141 21.69 2.34 -8.42
N TYR A 142 20.67 1.90 -9.15
CA TYR A 142 20.70 0.63 -9.86
C TYR A 142 20.49 0.89 -11.34
N ASP A 143 21.49 0.54 -12.13
CA ASP A 143 21.44 0.57 -13.59
C ASP A 143 21.05 -0.80 -14.12
N MET A 144 20.16 -0.84 -15.11
CA MET A 144 19.69 -2.09 -15.68
C MET A 144 20.48 -2.45 -16.94
N THR A 145 21.06 -3.66 -16.98
CA THR A 145 21.72 -4.17 -18.19
C THR A 145 20.74 -4.42 -19.32
N ASP A 146 19.47 -4.68 -18.98
CA ASP A 146 18.36 -4.84 -19.91
C ASP A 146 17.27 -3.80 -19.57
N PRO A 147 17.30 -2.62 -20.22
CA PRO A 147 16.30 -1.57 -20.00
C PRO A 147 14.88 -1.99 -20.40
N GLU A 148 14.72 -2.83 -21.42
CA GLU A 148 13.39 -3.28 -21.88
C GLU A 148 12.71 -4.15 -20.83
N LEU A 149 13.47 -5.00 -20.14
CA LEU A 149 12.97 -5.80 -19.03
C LEU A 149 12.47 -4.93 -17.88
N TRP A 150 13.21 -3.85 -17.57
CA TRP A 150 12.80 -2.88 -16.57
C TRP A 150 11.55 -2.12 -17.01
N GLU A 151 11.52 -1.56 -18.22
CA GLU A 151 10.35 -0.84 -18.75
C GLU A 151 9.09 -1.70 -18.74
N GLY A 152 9.20 -2.98 -19.12
CA GLY A 152 8.12 -3.95 -19.02
C GLY A 152 7.64 -4.15 -17.57
N PHE A 153 8.57 -4.26 -16.62
CA PHE A 153 8.24 -4.31 -15.20
C PHE A 153 7.56 -3.01 -14.74
N GLN A 154 8.08 -1.85 -15.13
CA GLN A 154 7.53 -0.54 -14.74
C GLN A 154 6.10 -0.36 -15.24
N SER A 155 5.84 -0.73 -16.49
CA SER A 155 4.52 -0.67 -17.11
C SER A 155 3.52 -1.57 -16.39
N ARG A 156 3.93 -2.82 -16.11
CA ARG A 156 3.07 -3.82 -15.44
C ARG A 156 2.75 -3.48 -13.99
N TRP A 157 3.77 -3.08 -13.24
CA TRP A 157 3.67 -2.83 -11.79
C TRP A 157 3.39 -1.37 -11.43
N LEU A 158 3.34 -0.47 -12.42
CA LEU A 158 3.24 0.98 -12.24
C LEU A 158 4.29 1.48 -11.24
N THR A 159 5.57 1.23 -11.51
CA THR A 159 6.65 1.78 -10.68
C THR A 159 6.93 3.24 -11.04
N PRO A 160 7.39 4.07 -10.09
CA PRO A 160 7.79 5.44 -10.37
C PRO A 160 8.87 5.54 -11.45
N SER A 161 8.73 6.53 -12.33
CA SER A 161 9.70 6.81 -13.39
C SER A 161 10.87 7.67 -12.91
N GLN A 162 10.64 8.52 -11.91
CA GLN A 162 11.62 9.41 -11.30
C GLN A 162 11.96 8.96 -9.86
N GLY A 163 13.18 9.24 -9.39
CA GLY A 163 13.61 8.99 -8.01
C GLY A 163 14.24 7.61 -7.77
N GLU A 164 14.00 7.00 -6.60
CA GLU A 164 14.65 5.74 -6.15
C GLU A 164 14.35 4.50 -7.01
N GLY A 165 13.34 4.56 -7.90
CA GLY A 165 13.06 3.57 -8.95
C GLY A 165 13.12 2.10 -8.49
N PHE A 166 13.99 1.32 -9.13
CA PHE A 166 14.22 -0.09 -8.79
C PHE A 166 14.75 -0.28 -7.36
N GLY A 167 15.57 0.64 -6.84
CA GLY A 167 16.09 0.57 -5.48
C GLY A 167 14.99 0.58 -4.42
N PHE A 168 13.92 1.36 -4.64
CA PHE A 168 12.73 1.34 -3.78
C PHE A 168 12.03 -0.03 -3.79
N VAL A 169 11.84 -0.61 -4.98
CA VAL A 169 11.19 -1.91 -5.15
C VAL A 169 12.04 -3.01 -4.50
N LEU A 170 13.33 -3.04 -4.78
CA LEU A 170 14.27 -4.04 -4.27
C LEU A 170 14.36 -3.99 -2.74
N ARG A 171 14.49 -2.80 -2.15
CA ARG A 171 14.56 -2.62 -0.69
C ARG A 171 13.31 -3.16 -0.01
N ASN A 172 12.13 -2.81 -0.52
CA ASN A 172 10.88 -3.30 0.05
C ASN A 172 10.67 -4.80 -0.19
N TYR A 173 10.99 -5.30 -1.38
CA TYR A 173 10.95 -6.73 -1.69
C TYR A 173 11.82 -7.55 -0.73
N ASN A 174 13.07 -7.11 -0.49
CA ASN A 174 14.00 -7.77 0.43
C ASN A 174 13.50 -7.71 1.87
N ARG A 175 12.97 -6.57 2.31
CA ARG A 175 12.38 -6.38 3.64
C ARG A 175 11.23 -7.36 3.89
N VAL A 176 10.25 -7.41 2.98
CA VAL A 176 9.10 -8.32 3.10
C VAL A 176 9.54 -9.78 3.01
N SER A 177 10.42 -10.12 2.07
CA SER A 177 10.94 -11.48 1.91
C SER A 177 11.64 -11.99 3.17
N LYS A 178 12.42 -11.12 3.84
CA LYS A 178 13.06 -11.42 5.12
C LYS A 178 12.03 -11.69 6.22
N VAL A 179 10.99 -10.87 6.33
CA VAL A 179 9.91 -11.07 7.30
C VAL A 179 9.19 -12.39 7.07
N MET A 180 8.84 -12.70 5.82
CA MET A 180 8.19 -13.97 5.47
C MET A 180 9.05 -15.17 5.87
N ALA A 181 10.35 -15.12 5.59
CA ALA A 181 11.29 -16.17 5.97
C ALA A 181 11.35 -16.35 7.49
N LEU A 182 11.41 -15.26 8.26
CA LEU A 182 11.37 -15.31 9.74
C LEU A 182 10.05 -15.88 10.27
N CYS A 183 8.96 -15.73 9.54
CA CYS A 183 7.65 -16.28 9.87
C CYS A 183 7.40 -17.67 9.27
N ASN A 184 8.43 -18.35 8.73
CA ASN A 184 8.31 -19.66 8.07
C ASN A 184 7.25 -19.70 6.96
N TYR A 185 7.02 -18.57 6.29
CA TYR A 185 5.99 -18.39 5.28
C TYR A 185 4.56 -18.71 5.77
N GLN A 186 4.30 -18.61 7.06
CA GLN A 186 2.96 -18.79 7.64
C GLN A 186 2.30 -17.43 7.93
N PRO A 187 1.23 -17.06 7.21
CA PRO A 187 0.50 -15.81 7.47
C PRO A 187 -0.31 -15.92 8.76
N ARG A 188 -0.41 -14.81 9.50
CA ARG A 188 -1.21 -14.64 10.72
C ARG A 188 -2.60 -14.12 10.39
N LEU A 189 -3.47 -15.01 9.93
CA LEU A 189 -4.85 -14.66 9.63
C LEU A 189 -5.64 -14.34 10.90
N GLN A 190 -6.50 -13.32 10.81
CA GLN A 190 -7.37 -12.93 11.90
C GLN A 190 -8.51 -13.94 12.05
N THR A 191 -8.57 -14.59 13.22
CA THR A 191 -9.61 -15.55 13.59
C THR A 191 -10.75 -14.91 14.38
N LEU A 192 -10.45 -13.92 15.22
CA LEU A 192 -11.42 -13.19 16.04
C LEU A 192 -11.80 -11.87 15.37
N ARG A 193 -13.08 -11.70 15.09
CA ARG A 193 -13.66 -10.45 14.58
C ARG A 193 -14.22 -9.65 15.75
N LEU A 194 -14.33 -8.33 15.57
CA LEU A 194 -14.98 -7.48 16.56
C LEU A 194 -16.42 -7.99 16.81
N LEU A 195 -17.13 -8.40 15.75
CA LEU A 195 -18.46 -9.02 15.84
C LEU A 195 -18.46 -10.42 16.47
N ASP A 196 -17.33 -11.07 16.71
CA ASP A 196 -17.32 -12.35 17.44
C ASP A 196 -17.30 -12.13 18.96
N LEU A 197 -17.12 -10.88 19.42
CA LEU A 197 -17.17 -10.54 20.84
C LEU A 197 -18.63 -10.57 21.35
N PRO A 198 -18.85 -10.99 22.61
CA PRO A 198 -20.09 -10.76 23.33
C PRO A 198 -20.43 -9.27 23.42
N ASP A 199 -21.73 -8.96 23.52
CA ASP A 199 -22.20 -7.58 23.51
C ASP A 199 -21.64 -6.78 24.71
N GLU A 200 -21.38 -7.41 25.86
CA GLU A 200 -20.77 -6.75 27.02
C GLU A 200 -19.33 -6.27 26.76
N LEU A 201 -18.57 -7.05 25.97
CA LEU A 201 -17.21 -6.66 25.56
C LEU A 201 -17.25 -5.61 24.44
N LEU A 202 -18.28 -5.63 23.59
CA LEU A 202 -18.50 -4.59 22.60
C LEU A 202 -18.88 -3.26 23.26
N ASP A 203 -19.81 -3.27 24.21
CA ASP A 203 -20.20 -2.11 25.01
C ASP A 203 -18.99 -1.50 25.73
N LEU A 204 -18.12 -2.34 26.31
CA LEU A 204 -16.85 -1.89 26.86
C LEU A 204 -15.97 -1.23 25.79
N ASN A 205 -15.81 -1.82 24.60
CA ASN A 205 -15.05 -1.16 23.54
C ASN A 205 -15.64 0.21 23.12
N PHE A 206 -16.97 0.34 23.08
CA PHE A 206 -17.65 1.62 22.82
C PHE A 206 -17.44 2.63 23.96
N HIS A 207 -17.46 2.17 25.21
CA HIS A 207 -17.23 3.02 26.39
C HIS A 207 -15.80 3.57 26.44
N TRP A 208 -14.81 2.76 26.02
CA TRP A 208 -13.40 3.15 25.99
C TRP A 208 -12.97 3.85 24.68
N ALA A 209 -13.84 3.88 23.67
CA ALA A 209 -13.64 4.70 22.48
C ALA A 209 -13.85 6.17 22.84
N ASP A 210 -12.81 6.77 23.41
CA ASP A 210 -12.74 8.11 24.04
C ASP A 210 -13.15 9.29 23.12
N CYS A 211 -13.52 9.01 21.87
CA CYS A 211 -13.92 9.99 20.87
C CYS A 211 -15.33 9.65 20.35
N ALA A 212 -16.29 10.57 20.54
CA ALA A 212 -17.64 10.50 19.99
C ALA A 212 -17.68 10.28 18.46
N GLU A 213 -16.61 10.61 17.74
CA GLU A 213 -16.45 10.32 16.31
C GLU A 213 -16.15 8.84 16.03
N THR A 214 -15.27 8.21 16.81
CA THR A 214 -14.92 6.80 16.66
C THR A 214 -16.10 5.89 16.97
N ALA A 215 -16.83 6.19 18.05
CA ALA A 215 -18.06 5.47 18.41
C ALA A 215 -19.14 5.63 17.32
N ARG A 216 -19.33 6.84 16.76
CA ARG A 216 -20.27 7.06 15.65
C ARG A 216 -19.88 6.30 14.37
N ARG A 217 -18.58 6.20 14.07
CA ARG A 217 -18.10 5.44 12.91
C ARG A 217 -18.29 3.94 13.10
N LEU A 218 -17.99 3.42 14.31
CA LEU A 218 -18.22 2.02 14.66
C LEU A 218 -19.72 1.66 14.57
N SER A 219 -20.61 2.50 15.10
CA SER A 219 -22.07 2.25 15.04
C SER A 219 -22.66 2.35 13.64
N ALA A 220 -22.00 3.06 12.73
CA ALA A 220 -22.39 3.13 11.31
C ALA A 220 -22.00 1.89 10.50
N THR A 221 -21.16 0.99 11.03
CA THR A 221 -20.63 -0.16 10.27
C THR A 221 -21.68 -1.23 9.97
N CYS A 222 -22.51 -1.62 10.96
CA CYS A 222 -23.58 -2.60 10.77
C CYS A 222 -24.68 -2.46 11.84
N TYR A 223 -25.81 -3.12 11.63
CA TYR A 223 -26.95 -3.09 12.55
C TYR A 223 -26.56 -3.50 13.97
N ARG A 224 -25.79 -4.57 14.14
CA ARG A 224 -25.37 -5.02 15.47
C ARG A 224 -24.51 -3.98 16.20
N MET A 225 -23.57 -3.33 15.53
CA MET A 225 -22.78 -2.26 16.15
C MET A 225 -23.62 -1.02 16.47
N ARG A 226 -24.65 -0.76 15.67
CA ARG A 226 -25.62 0.31 15.95
C ARG A 226 -26.42 0.01 17.20
N ASP A 227 -26.92 -1.22 17.33
CA ASP A 227 -27.73 -1.64 18.47
C ASP A 227 -26.93 -1.56 19.76
N VAL A 228 -25.72 -2.13 19.80
CA VAL A 228 -24.75 -2.00 20.91
C VAL A 228 -24.50 -0.53 21.27
N SER A 229 -24.25 0.34 20.29
CA SER A 229 -24.00 1.76 20.54
C SER A 229 -25.19 2.55 21.11
N SER A 230 -26.42 2.03 20.96
CA SER A 230 -27.66 2.69 21.39
C SER A 230 -28.07 2.32 22.81
N VAL A 231 -27.36 1.37 23.43
CA VAL A 231 -27.61 0.87 24.79
C VAL A 231 -26.73 1.61 25.84
N GLY A 232 -25.80 2.46 25.39
CA GLY A 232 -24.90 3.28 26.23
C GLY A 232 -25.37 4.72 26.46
#